data_AF-A0AA97B336-F1
#
_entry.id   AF-A0AA97B336-F1
#
_cell.length_a   1.000
_cell.length_b   1.000
_cell.length_c   1.000
_cell.angle_alpha   90.00
_cell.angle_beta   90.00
_cell.angle_gamma   90.00
#
_symmetry.space_group_name_H-M   'P 1'
#
loop_
_entity.id
_entity.type
_entity.pdbx_description
1 polymer ?
#
loop_
_entity_poly.entity_id
_entity_poly.type
_entity_poly.pdbx_seq_one_letter_code
_entity_poly.pdbx_strand_id
1 'polypeptide(L)'
;MGTPIREIIEQHAGGMKDGLQLKGILPGGGSTDFLGPDHLDLPMDYDVIGKAGSRMGTGTITVLDDKTCPVGLVLNLTQFFARESCGWCTPCRDGLPWAVKILERIESGQGTKEDLELLREQCERIGPGNTFCALAPGAAEPIQSALKLFEQDFIDHIEGGCCPYQ
;
A
#
# COMPACT_ATOMS: atom_id res chain seq x y z
N MET A 1 -11.15 0.58 -21.19
CA MET A 1 -10.24 1.41 -20.37
C MET A 1 -10.77 2.83 -20.41
N GLY A 2 -10.73 3.52 -19.27
CA GLY A 2 -11.24 4.90 -19.14
C GLY A 2 -12.55 5.04 -18.37
N THR A 3 -13.16 3.95 -17.90
CA THR A 3 -14.33 4.02 -17.00
C THR A 3 -13.90 4.66 -15.66
N PRO A 4 -14.63 5.65 -15.13
CA PRO A 4 -14.30 6.26 -13.84
C PRO A 4 -14.27 5.24 -12.70
N ILE A 5 -13.36 5.42 -11.74
CA ILE A 5 -13.26 4.53 -10.56
C ILE A 5 -14.60 4.48 -9.81
N ARG A 6 -15.27 5.63 -9.66
CA ARG A 6 -16.59 5.76 -9.04
C ARG A 6 -17.62 4.86 -9.69
N GLU A 7 -17.67 4.86 -11.03
CA GLU A 7 -18.63 4.04 -11.76
C GLU A 7 -18.39 2.56 -11.50
N ILE A 8 -17.12 2.13 -11.50
CA ILE A 8 -16.75 0.74 -11.22
C ILE A 8 -17.17 0.33 -9.81
N ILE A 9 -16.87 1.15 -8.80
CA ILE A 9 -17.17 0.84 -7.41
C ILE A 9 -18.68 0.92 -7.14
N GLU A 10 -19.34 2.03 -7.48
CA GLU A 10 -20.71 2.31 -7.07
C GLU A 10 -21.75 1.60 -7.94
N GLN A 11 -21.53 1.49 -9.27
CA GLN A 11 -22.54 0.94 -10.18
C GLN A 11 -22.32 -0.54 -10.48
N HIS A 12 -21.06 -0.94 -10.71
CA HIS A 12 -20.76 -2.31 -11.15
C HIS A 12 -20.42 -3.24 -9.98
N ALA A 13 -19.76 -2.75 -8.92
CA ALA A 13 -19.38 -3.54 -7.75
C ALA A 13 -20.39 -3.45 -6.58
N GLY A 14 -21.42 -2.59 -6.69
CA GLY A 14 -22.49 -2.47 -5.69
C GLY A 14 -22.20 -1.54 -4.51
N GLY A 15 -21.13 -0.73 -4.60
CA GLY A 15 -20.76 0.25 -3.59
C GLY A 15 -20.06 -0.31 -2.35
N MET A 16 -19.76 0.56 -1.40
CA MET A 16 -19.26 0.16 -0.08
C MET A 16 -20.37 -0.55 0.71
N LYS A 17 -19.99 -1.48 1.58
CA LYS A 17 -20.95 -2.10 2.52
C LYS A 17 -21.51 -1.04 3.48
N ASP A 18 -22.73 -1.27 3.95
CA ASP A 18 -23.40 -0.37 4.89
C ASP A 18 -22.53 -0.04 6.12
N GLY A 19 -22.41 1.26 6.42
CA GLY A 19 -21.65 1.75 7.56
C GLY A 19 -20.12 1.73 7.39
N LEU A 20 -19.62 1.48 6.17
CA LEU A 20 -18.22 1.63 5.78
C LEU A 20 -18.05 2.80 4.81
N GLN A 21 -16.95 3.53 4.96
CA GLN A 21 -16.55 4.61 4.06
C GLN A 21 -15.25 4.25 3.35
N LEU A 22 -15.07 4.77 2.14
CA LEU A 22 -13.83 4.56 1.40
C LEU A 22 -12.69 5.37 2.02
N LYS A 23 -11.59 4.68 2.34
CA LYS A 23 -10.36 5.29 2.86
C LYS A 23 -9.23 5.29 1.82
N GLY A 24 -9.12 4.26 0.99
CA GLY A 24 -8.08 4.18 -0.03
C GLY A 24 -8.38 3.16 -1.13
N ILE A 25 -7.67 3.27 -2.24
CA ILE A 25 -7.85 2.41 -3.43
C ILE A 25 -6.48 2.00 -3.97
N LEU A 26 -6.27 0.71 -4.20
CA LEU A 26 -5.17 0.20 -5.03
C LEU A 26 -5.74 -0.07 -6.44
N PRO A 27 -5.53 0.83 -7.41
CA PRO A 27 -6.26 0.76 -8.69
C PRO A 27 -5.84 -0.41 -9.57
N GLY A 28 -4.57 -0.84 -9.52
CA GLY A 28 -4.06 -1.89 -10.41
C GLY A 28 -3.79 -3.24 -9.78
N GLY A 29 -3.79 -3.32 -8.45
CA GLY A 29 -3.54 -4.53 -7.67
C GLY A 29 -2.64 -4.25 -6.46
N GLY A 30 -2.29 -5.30 -5.72
CA GLY A 30 -1.50 -5.20 -4.48
C GLY A 30 -0.07 -4.64 -4.61
N SER A 31 0.34 -4.27 -5.82
CA SER A 31 1.69 -3.72 -6.09
C SER A 31 1.67 -2.24 -6.49
N THR A 32 0.51 -1.58 -6.45
CA THR A 32 0.37 -0.18 -6.91
C THR A 32 0.33 0.78 -5.74
N ASP A 33 0.64 2.06 -5.94
CA ASP A 33 0.40 3.07 -4.92
C ASP A 33 -1.11 3.24 -4.63
N PHE A 34 -1.44 3.59 -3.38
CA PHE A 34 -2.79 3.97 -3.01
C PHE A 34 -3.20 5.30 -3.65
N LEU A 35 -4.47 5.36 -4.05
CA LEU A 35 -5.21 6.58 -4.33
C LEU A 35 -6.19 6.87 -3.18
N GLY A 36 -6.36 8.14 -2.84
CA GLY A 36 -7.39 8.58 -1.88
C GLY A 36 -8.78 8.77 -2.50
N PRO A 37 -9.82 9.03 -1.68
CA PRO A 37 -11.20 9.23 -2.13
C PRO A 37 -11.39 10.35 -3.16
N ASP A 38 -10.54 11.38 -3.14
CA ASP A 38 -10.58 12.50 -4.09
C ASP A 38 -10.30 12.08 -5.54
N HIS A 39 -9.79 10.87 -5.76
CA HIS A 39 -9.48 10.33 -7.09
C HIS A 39 -10.63 9.51 -7.69
N LEU A 40 -11.78 9.38 -7.02
CA LEU A 40 -12.88 8.53 -7.48
C LEU A 40 -13.39 8.87 -8.89
N ASP A 41 -13.33 10.13 -9.29
CA ASP A 41 -13.80 10.57 -10.61
C ASP A 41 -12.74 10.42 -11.72
N LEU A 42 -11.55 9.91 -11.40
CA LEU A 42 -10.53 9.65 -12.39
C LEU A 42 -10.90 8.43 -13.26
N PRO A 43 -10.71 8.51 -14.58
CA PRO A 43 -10.82 7.36 -15.47
C PRO A 43 -9.73 6.32 -15.20
N MET A 44 -10.11 5.04 -15.17
CA MET A 44 -9.18 3.89 -15.11
C MET A 44 -8.43 3.73 -16.44
N ASP A 45 -7.44 4.59 -16.63
CA ASP A 45 -6.56 4.71 -17.79
C ASP A 45 -5.10 4.81 -17.35
N TYR A 46 -4.16 4.28 -18.15
CA TYR A 46 -2.74 4.20 -17.77
C TYR A 46 -2.12 5.58 -17.52
N ASP A 47 -2.38 6.56 -18.40
CA ASP A 47 -1.76 7.88 -18.29
C ASP A 47 -2.39 8.69 -17.17
N VAL A 48 -3.71 8.57 -16.99
CA VAL A 48 -4.43 9.33 -15.97
C VAL A 48 -4.08 8.86 -14.57
N ILE A 49 -4.12 7.54 -14.33
CA ILE A 49 -3.73 6.96 -13.05
C ILE A 49 -2.22 7.17 -12.78
N GLY A 50 -1.40 7.08 -13.82
CA GLY A 50 0.03 7.43 -13.77
C GLY A 50 0.28 8.85 -13.25
N LYS A 51 -0.45 9.84 -13.78
CA LYS A 51 -0.35 11.25 -13.35
C LYS A 51 -0.89 11.48 -11.94
N ALA A 52 -1.78 10.63 -11.45
CA ALA A 52 -2.28 10.65 -10.08
C ALA A 52 -1.29 10.03 -9.07
N GLY A 53 -0.14 9.51 -9.54
CA GLY A 53 0.90 8.94 -8.69
C GLY A 53 0.70 7.46 -8.35
N SER A 54 -0.13 6.74 -9.11
CA SER A 54 -0.28 5.28 -9.01
C SER A 54 -0.17 4.64 -10.40
N ARG A 55 -0.57 3.38 -10.56
CA ARG A 55 -0.55 2.66 -11.85
C ARG A 55 -1.71 1.70 -12.01
N MET A 56 -2.11 1.49 -13.27
CA MET A 56 -3.23 0.60 -13.63
C MET A 56 -2.94 -0.90 -13.44
N GLY A 57 -1.67 -1.32 -13.41
CA GLY A 57 -1.28 -2.72 -13.16
C GLY A 57 -2.11 -3.74 -13.96
N THR A 58 -2.82 -4.60 -13.23
CA THR A 58 -3.70 -5.66 -13.77
C THR A 58 -5.18 -5.26 -13.87
N GLY A 59 -5.55 -4.05 -13.42
CA GLY A 59 -6.94 -3.63 -13.26
C GLY A 59 -7.68 -4.30 -12.10
N THR A 60 -6.97 -4.99 -11.21
CA THR A 60 -7.55 -5.61 -10.01
C THR A 60 -7.66 -4.55 -8.91
N ILE A 61 -8.80 -3.87 -8.85
CA ILE A 61 -9.05 -2.83 -7.84
C ILE A 61 -9.22 -3.48 -6.46
N THR A 62 -8.46 -3.00 -5.48
CA THR A 62 -8.69 -3.28 -4.05
C THR A 62 -9.10 -1.98 -3.35
N VAL A 63 -10.20 -2.02 -2.62
CA VAL A 63 -10.67 -0.89 -1.79
C VAL A 63 -10.33 -1.13 -0.32
N LEU A 64 -9.90 -0.08 0.36
CA LEU A 64 -9.69 -0.04 1.80
C LEU A 64 -10.79 0.83 2.43
N ASP A 65 -11.50 0.27 3.40
CA ASP A 65 -12.50 0.98 4.19
C ASP A 65 -11.91 1.70 5.41
N ASP A 66 -12.73 2.52 6.06
CA ASP A 66 -12.38 3.33 7.24
C ASP A 66 -12.26 2.56 8.55
N LYS A 67 -12.59 1.26 8.58
CA LYS A 67 -12.50 0.40 9.76
C LYS A 67 -11.44 -0.69 9.65
N THR A 68 -10.74 -0.77 8.52
CA THR A 68 -9.63 -1.71 8.32
C THR A 68 -8.29 -0.99 8.51
N CYS A 69 -7.36 -1.62 9.25
CA CYS A 69 -6.04 -1.06 9.51
C CYS A 69 -5.19 -0.94 8.22
N PRO A 70 -4.79 0.26 7.79
CA PRO A 70 -3.91 0.41 6.63
C PRO A 70 -2.52 -0.18 6.87
N VAL A 71 -1.97 -0.06 8.09
CA VAL A 71 -0.65 -0.61 8.46
C VAL A 71 -0.68 -2.14 8.36
N GLY A 72 -1.73 -2.77 8.90
CA GLY A 72 -1.93 -4.22 8.81
C GLY A 72 -2.14 -4.72 7.38
N LEU A 73 -2.88 -3.97 6.54
CA LEU A 73 -3.03 -4.28 5.12
C LEU A 73 -1.68 -4.27 4.39
N VAL A 74 -0.88 -3.22 4.58
CA VAL A 74 0.43 -3.09 3.95
C VAL A 74 1.40 -4.14 4.46
N LEU A 75 1.36 -4.47 5.76
CA LEU A 75 2.12 -5.57 6.33
C LEU A 75 1.78 -6.90 5.65
N ASN A 76 0.49 -7.20 5.47
CA ASN A 76 0.04 -8.41 4.80
C ASN A 76 0.55 -8.50 3.34
N LEU A 77 0.43 -7.41 2.58
CA LEU A 77 0.96 -7.33 1.21
C LEU A 77 2.49 -7.53 1.19
N THR A 78 3.21 -6.88 2.11
CA THR A 78 4.67 -6.97 2.17
C THR A 78 5.12 -8.39 2.54
N GLN A 79 4.42 -9.07 3.45
CA GLN A 79 4.68 -10.48 3.77
C GLN A 79 4.46 -11.39 2.55
N PHE A 80 3.44 -11.12 1.73
CA PHE A 80 3.24 -11.82 0.46
C PHE A 80 4.44 -11.62 -0.49
N PHE A 81 4.87 -10.38 -0.74
CA PHE A 81 6.03 -10.13 -1.61
C PHE A 81 7.33 -10.72 -1.08
N ALA A 82 7.55 -10.69 0.24
CA ALA A 82 8.72 -11.31 0.86
C ALA A 82 8.73 -12.83 0.64
N ARG A 83 7.57 -13.49 0.72
CA ARG A 83 7.42 -14.93 0.47
C ARG A 83 7.62 -15.31 -1.00
N GLU A 84 7.07 -14.51 -1.90
CA GLU A 84 7.10 -14.76 -3.36
C GLU A 84 8.38 -14.27 -4.04
N SER A 85 9.29 -13.65 -3.29
CA SER A 85 10.61 -13.26 -3.77
C SER A 85 11.40 -14.49 -4.23
N CYS A 86 11.93 -14.46 -5.45
CA CYS A 86 12.81 -15.52 -5.97
C CYS A 86 14.19 -15.56 -5.30
N GLY A 87 14.53 -14.55 -4.49
CA GLY A 87 15.78 -14.48 -3.73
C GLY A 87 17.03 -14.07 -4.53
N TRP A 88 16.90 -13.69 -5.81
CA TRP A 88 18.05 -13.40 -6.67
C TRP A 88 18.82 -12.12 -6.27
N CYS A 89 18.14 -10.98 -6.19
CA CYS A 89 18.78 -9.71 -5.87
C CYS A 89 18.75 -9.44 -4.36
N THR A 90 19.90 -9.09 -3.78
CA THR A 90 20.06 -8.75 -2.36
C THR A 90 19.01 -7.76 -1.83
N PRO A 91 18.74 -6.61 -2.49
CA PRO A 91 17.73 -5.67 -1.98
C PRO A 91 16.34 -6.30 -1.88
N CYS A 92 15.95 -7.18 -2.79
CA CYS A 92 14.67 -7.88 -2.72
C CYS A 92 14.69 -9.01 -1.68
N ARG A 93 15.73 -9.86 -1.69
CA ARG A 93 15.86 -11.03 -0.82
C ARG A 93 15.91 -10.65 0.65
N ASP A 94 16.71 -9.64 0.99
CA ASP A 94 17.00 -9.27 2.38
C ASP A 94 16.17 -8.03 2.81
N GLY A 95 15.90 -7.12 1.87
CA GLY A 95 15.16 -5.87 2.15
C GLY A 95 13.66 -6.07 2.38
N LEU A 96 12.99 -6.96 1.64
CA LEU A 96 11.56 -7.22 1.88
C LEU A 96 11.29 -7.83 3.26
N PRO A 97 12.01 -8.89 3.70
CA PRO A 97 11.86 -9.38 5.09
C PRO A 97 12.22 -8.33 6.13
N TRP A 98 13.13 -7.40 5.83
CA TRP A 98 13.44 -6.30 6.75
C TRP A 98 12.29 -5.30 6.85
N ALA A 99 11.67 -4.92 5.74
CA ALA A 99 10.46 -4.09 5.73
C ALA A 99 9.30 -4.77 6.49
N VAL A 100 9.12 -6.09 6.34
CA VAL A 100 8.15 -6.87 7.13
C VAL A 100 8.41 -6.71 8.63
N LYS A 101 9.65 -6.88 9.10
CA LYS A 101 9.98 -6.75 10.53
C LYS A 101 9.70 -5.35 11.08
N ILE A 102 9.97 -4.32 10.29
CA ILE A 102 9.65 -2.93 10.68
C ILE A 102 8.14 -2.77 10.82
N LEU A 103 7.38 -3.21 9.82
CA LEU A 103 5.91 -3.14 9.82
C LEU A 103 5.29 -3.97 10.95
N GLU A 104 5.80 -5.16 11.26
CA GLU A 104 5.35 -5.99 12.39
C GLU A 104 5.57 -5.29 13.73
N ARG A 105 6.71 -4.61 13.90
CA ARG A 105 6.97 -3.82 15.11
C ARG A 105 5.99 -2.67 15.24
N ILE A 106 5.75 -1.92 14.16
CA ILE A 106 4.78 -0.82 14.17
C ILE A 106 3.37 -1.35 14.46
N GLU A 107 2.91 -2.37 13.73
CA GLU A 107 1.55 -2.93 13.87
C GLU A 107 1.29 -3.49 15.29
N SER A 108 2.30 -4.11 15.90
CA SER A 108 2.23 -4.60 17.28
C SER A 108 2.41 -3.52 18.36
N GLY A 109 2.53 -2.24 17.99
CA GLY A 109 2.69 -1.12 18.92
C GLY A 109 4.08 -1.01 19.56
N GLN A 110 5.07 -1.69 18.98
CA GLN A 110 6.49 -1.69 19.43
C GLN A 110 7.41 -0.91 18.48
N GLY A 111 6.80 -0.19 17.52
CA GLY A 111 7.50 0.67 16.58
C GLY A 111 7.90 2.00 17.22
N THR A 112 8.86 2.68 16.60
CA THR A 112 9.28 4.02 16.99
C THR A 112 9.21 4.97 15.79
N LYS A 113 9.41 6.28 16.01
CA LYS A 113 9.45 7.26 14.91
C LYS A 113 10.62 7.00 13.96
N GLU A 114 11.73 6.47 14.48
CA GLU A 114 12.88 6.03 13.69
C GLU A 114 12.51 4.87 12.75
N ASP A 115 11.60 3.98 13.15
CA ASP A 115 11.13 2.89 12.29
C ASP A 115 10.40 3.41 11.04
N LEU A 116 9.67 4.53 11.14
CA LEU A 116 9.06 5.16 9.96
C LEU A 116 10.11 5.65 8.97
N GLU A 117 11.17 6.27 9.48
CA GLU A 117 12.25 6.75 8.63
C GLU A 117 13.02 5.59 8.00
N LEU A 118 13.33 4.57 8.78
CA LEU A 118 13.92 3.34 8.27
C LEU A 118 13.05 2.70 7.19
N LEU A 119 11.71 2.69 7.36
CA LEU A 119 10.79 2.15 6.37
C LEU A 119 10.81 2.95 5.07
N ARG A 120 10.88 4.29 5.14
CA ARG A 120 11.06 5.16 3.95
C ARG A 120 12.36 4.84 3.23
N GLU A 121 13.48 4.76 3.96
CA GLU A 121 14.78 4.38 3.38
C GLU A 121 14.73 2.99 2.73
N GLN A 122 14.06 2.02 3.36
CA GLN A 122 13.92 0.69 2.78
C GLN A 122 13.17 0.72 1.46
N CYS A 123 12.09 1.52 1.37
CA CYS A 123 11.33 1.67 0.14
C CYS A 123 12.19 2.21 -1.02
N GLU A 124 13.13 3.11 -0.74
CA GLU A 124 14.10 3.58 -1.73
C GLU A 124 15.10 2.48 -2.12
N ARG A 125 15.65 1.75 -1.14
CA ARG A 125 16.64 0.69 -1.35
C ARG A 125 16.09 -0.49 -2.16
N ILE A 126 14.82 -0.84 -2.01
CA ILE A 126 14.16 -1.91 -2.77
C ILE A 126 13.43 -1.40 -4.02
N GLY A 127 13.48 -0.09 -4.27
CA GLY A 127 12.81 0.58 -5.39
C GLY A 127 13.46 0.36 -6.76
N PRO A 128 12.90 0.98 -7.80
CA PRO A 128 13.39 0.87 -9.17
C PRO A 128 14.89 1.19 -9.30
N GLY A 129 15.61 0.41 -10.11
CA GLY A 129 17.05 0.59 -10.36
C GLY A 129 17.97 -0.20 -9.43
N ASN A 130 17.45 -0.71 -8.30
CA ASN A 130 18.24 -1.49 -7.35
C ASN A 130 18.01 -3.01 -7.47
N THR A 131 16.95 -3.44 -8.14
CA THR A 131 16.52 -4.84 -8.22
C THR A 131 16.53 -5.37 -9.66
N PHE A 132 16.60 -6.69 -9.80
CA PHE A 132 16.65 -7.33 -11.12
C PHE A 132 15.31 -7.32 -11.85
N CYS A 133 14.20 -7.48 -11.13
CA CYS A 133 12.85 -7.42 -11.66
C CYS A 133 11.98 -6.42 -10.88
N ALA A 134 10.74 -6.23 -11.33
CA ALA A 134 9.79 -5.28 -10.75
C ALA A 134 9.07 -5.75 -9.47
N LEU A 135 9.39 -6.93 -8.93
CA LEU A 135 8.71 -7.46 -7.73
C LEU A 135 8.91 -6.56 -6.52
N ALA A 136 10.15 -6.30 -6.12
CA ALA A 136 10.46 -5.45 -4.97
C ALA A 136 10.07 -3.97 -5.18
N PRO A 137 10.27 -3.37 -6.38
CA PRO A 137 9.71 -2.05 -6.67
C PRO A 137 8.19 -1.99 -6.49
N GLY A 138 7.47 -2.98 -7.02
CA GLY A 138 6.01 -3.07 -6.83
C GLY A 138 5.59 -3.35 -5.39
N ALA A 139 6.42 -4.02 -4.60
CA ALA A 139 6.18 -4.20 -3.17
C ALA A 139 6.38 -2.90 -2.37
N ALA A 140 7.24 -2.00 -2.84
CA ALA A 140 7.51 -0.72 -2.19
C ALA A 140 6.37 0.30 -2.38
N GLU A 141 5.74 0.33 -3.55
CA GLU A 141 4.66 1.28 -3.89
C GLU A 141 3.52 1.36 -2.84
N PRO A 142 2.87 0.26 -2.42
CA PRO A 142 1.82 0.34 -1.40
C PRO A 142 2.35 0.83 -0.04
N ILE A 143 3.61 0.57 0.30
CA ILE A 143 4.24 1.08 1.53
C ILE A 143 4.48 2.58 1.43
N GLN A 144 5.06 3.04 0.33
CA GLN A 144 5.40 4.44 0.10
C GLN A 144 4.16 5.35 0.11
N SER A 145 3.11 4.95 -0.59
CA SER A 145 1.85 5.68 -0.61
C SER A 145 1.11 5.62 0.72
N ALA A 146 1.13 4.48 1.42
CA ALA A 146 0.55 4.39 2.76
C ALA A 146 1.25 5.32 3.76
N LEU A 147 2.59 5.42 3.71
CA LEU A 147 3.34 6.37 4.54
C LEU A 147 3.01 7.84 4.25
N LYS A 148 2.42 8.16 3.09
CA LYS A 148 1.98 9.51 2.72
C LYS A 148 0.51 9.77 3.05
N LEU A 149 -0.37 8.82 2.73
CA LEU A 149 -1.83 8.98 2.86
C LEU A 149 -2.34 8.60 4.25
N PHE A 150 -1.65 7.69 4.92
CA PHE A 150 -2.07 7.09 6.19
C PHE A 150 -1.03 7.30 7.28
N GLU A 151 -0.18 8.34 7.16
CA GLU A 151 0.91 8.58 8.13
C GLU A 151 0.41 8.61 9.57
N GLN A 152 -0.74 9.26 9.80
CA GLN A 152 -1.35 9.32 11.13
C GLN A 152 -1.65 7.93 11.69
N ASP A 153 -2.08 6.98 10.87
CA ASP A 153 -2.33 5.60 11.33
C ASP A 153 -1.06 4.94 11.83
N PHE A 154 0.08 5.17 11.18
CA PHE A 154 1.37 4.67 11.67
C PHE A 154 1.76 5.32 13.00
N ILE A 155 1.55 6.63 13.14
CA ILE A 155 1.82 7.37 14.39
C ILE A 155 0.93 6.84 15.52
N ASP A 156 -0.35 6.61 15.27
CA ASP A 156 -1.31 6.14 16.27
C ASP A 156 -0.91 4.77 16.83
N HIS A 157 -0.37 3.87 16.00
CA HIS A 157 0.19 2.60 16.49
C HIS A 157 1.39 2.81 17.41
N ILE A 158 2.30 3.71 17.04
CA ILE A 158 3.53 4.00 17.78
C ILE A 158 3.22 4.66 19.13
N GLU A 159 2.36 5.68 19.14
CA GLU A 159 2.05 6.45 20.34
C GLU A 159 1.03 5.73 21.23
N GLY A 160 0.09 4.99 20.64
CA GLY A 160 -0.92 4.20 21.35
C GLY A 160 -0.42 2.84 21.84
N GLY A 161 0.70 2.33 21.32
CA GLY A 161 1.27 1.04 21.71
C GLY A 161 0.40 -0.18 21.35
N CYS A 162 -0.59 0.00 20.47
CA CYS A 162 -1.46 -1.06 19.95
C CYS A 162 -2.13 -0.62 18.64
N CYS A 163 -2.68 -1.58 17.89
CA CYS A 163 -3.47 -1.28 16.70
C CYS A 163 -4.80 -0.60 17.08
N PRO A 164 -5.12 0.58 16.52
CA PRO A 164 -6.34 1.32 16.87
C PRO A 164 -7.62 0.79 16.18
N TYR A 165 -7.51 -0.22 15.31
CA TYR A 165 -8.59 -0.75 14.46
C TYR A 165 -9.27 -2.02 15.04
N GLN A 166 -9.42 -2.11 16.36
CA GLN A 166 -10.03 -3.28 17.02
C GLN A 166 -11.52 -3.47 16.71
#